data_AF-X0XUZ9-F1
#
_entry.id   AF-X0XUZ9-F1
#
_cell.length_a   1.000
_cell.length_b   1.000
_cell.length_c   1.000
_cell.angle_alpha   90.00
_cell.angle_beta   90.00
_cell.angle_gamma   90.00
#
_symmetry.space_group_name_H-M   'P 1'
#
loop_
_entity.id
_entity.type
_entity.pdbx_description
1 polymer ?
#
loop_
_entity_poly.entity_id
_entity_poly.type
_entity_poly.pdbx_seq_one_letter_code
_entity_poly.pdbx_strand_id
1 'polypeptide(L)'
;MTFRLSLGHRESATIRLLVATDGRSKAAHGTERLVTISSRYRQWMESGTQVVTSNEFFNAVLKRSFTDLRMLWNRDGDGGYLAAGTPWYDTFFGRDSAIVAMQMLAYKPEIARHSLKMLARWQGKKVNPWQDEEPGKILHEWRQDEMTATGELPFSPYYGSVDSTPLFLLLAGEYYAWTADLEVLQKLEPNLRAALHWIDSLA
;
A
#
# COMPACT_ATOMS: atom_id res chain seq x y z
N MET A 1 20.59 25.94 -1.77
CA MET A 1 21.14 25.97 -3.14
C MET A 1 20.40 27.05 -3.90
N THR A 2 21.09 27.99 -4.55
CA THR A 2 20.47 29.17 -5.17
C THR A 2 20.82 29.20 -6.65
N PHE A 3 19.81 29.37 -7.50
CA PHE A 3 19.98 29.50 -8.95
C PHE A 3 19.58 30.91 -9.38
N ARG A 4 20.36 31.52 -10.27
CA ARG A 4 20.06 32.83 -10.84
C ARG A 4 20.07 32.72 -12.36
N LEU A 5 18.96 33.09 -12.99
CA LEU A 5 18.77 33.09 -14.44
C LEU A 5 18.40 34.51 -14.88
N SER A 6 18.89 34.94 -16.03
CA SER A 6 18.46 36.17 -16.70
C SER A 6 17.82 35.76 -18.02
N LEU A 7 16.59 36.20 -18.28
CA LEU A 7 15.82 35.84 -19.47
C LEU A 7 15.40 37.12 -20.20
N GLY A 8 15.58 37.14 -21.52
CA GLY A 8 15.04 38.16 -22.41
C GLY A 8 13.54 38.01 -22.68
N HIS A 9 12.97 38.94 -23.45
CA HIS A 9 11.57 38.85 -23.86
C HIS A 9 11.30 37.54 -24.63
N ARG A 10 10.34 36.74 -24.16
CA ARG A 10 9.96 35.42 -24.70
C ARG A 10 11.02 34.31 -24.56
N GLU A 11 12.10 34.52 -23.82
CA GLU A 11 13.01 33.42 -23.49
C GLU A 11 12.47 32.52 -22.38
N SER A 12 12.85 31.26 -22.44
CA SER A 12 12.50 30.24 -21.43
C SER A 12 13.75 29.48 -21.03
N ALA A 13 13.94 29.27 -19.73
CA ALA A 13 14.95 28.37 -19.20
C ALA A 13 14.29 27.32 -18.30
N THR A 14 14.84 26.11 -18.30
CA THR A 14 14.38 25.00 -17.44
C THR A 14 15.52 24.57 -16.53
N ILE A 15 15.30 24.65 -15.21
CA ILE A 15 16.20 24.05 -14.22
C ILE A 15 15.62 22.70 -13.81
N ARG A 16 16.43 21.64 -13.86
CA ARG A 16 16.06 20.31 -13.36
C ARG A 16 16.94 19.96 -12.17
N LEU A 17 16.32 19.65 -11.04
CA LEU A 17 17.01 19.27 -9.81
C LEU A 17 16.83 17.77 -9.58
N LEU A 18 17.94 17.07 -9.40
CA LEU A 18 17.94 15.67 -8.98
C LEU A 18 18.50 15.61 -7.57
N VAL A 19 17.70 15.17 -6.62
CA VAL A 19 18.12 14.92 -5.23
C VAL A 19 18.26 13.42 -5.03
N ALA A 20 19.43 12.97 -4.59
CA ALA A 20 19.70 11.58 -4.25
C ALA A 20 20.11 11.50 -2.79
N THR A 21 19.47 10.62 -2.03
CA THR A 21 19.67 10.45 -0.58
C THR A 21 20.51 9.23 -0.23
N ASP A 22 20.86 8.39 -1.23
CA ASP A 22 21.52 7.09 -1.06
C ASP A 22 23.06 7.15 -1.19
N GLY A 23 23.63 8.35 -1.37
CA GLY A 23 25.07 8.55 -1.61
C GLY A 23 25.58 7.98 -2.95
N ARG A 24 24.72 7.39 -3.79
CA ARG A 24 25.08 6.77 -5.08
C ARG A 24 24.70 7.69 -6.24
N SER A 25 25.23 8.90 -6.25
CA SER A 25 24.95 9.84 -7.35
C SER A 25 25.85 9.56 -8.56
N LYS A 26 25.32 8.86 -9.58
CA LYS A 26 25.82 8.99 -10.95
C LYS A 26 24.90 9.97 -11.70
N ALA A 27 25.36 11.21 -11.82
CA ALA A 27 24.66 12.34 -12.43
C ALA A 27 24.16 12.11 -13.88
N ALA A 28 24.71 11.12 -14.60
CA ALA A 28 24.43 10.90 -16.02
C ALA A 28 23.02 10.37 -16.34
N HIS A 29 22.25 9.88 -15.36
CA HIS A 29 20.96 9.19 -15.63
C HIS A 29 19.72 10.01 -15.22
N GLY A 30 19.84 11.33 -15.00
CA GLY A 30 18.75 12.15 -14.47
C GLY A 30 17.49 12.15 -15.35
N THR A 31 17.65 12.39 -16.65
CA THR A 31 16.52 12.38 -17.61
C THR A 31 15.98 10.96 -17.83
N GLU A 32 16.87 9.97 -17.93
CA GLU A 32 16.49 8.56 -18.08
C GLU A 32 15.69 8.06 -16.87
N ARG A 33 16.05 8.47 -15.65
CA ARG A 33 15.29 8.18 -14.43
C ARG A 33 13.90 8.83 -14.46
N LEU A 34 13.78 10.09 -14.88
CA LEU A 34 12.47 10.74 -15.01
C LEU A 34 11.57 10.05 -16.04
N VAL A 35 12.13 9.68 -17.20
CA VAL A 35 11.41 8.93 -18.24
C VAL A 35 10.98 7.57 -17.69
N THR A 36 11.87 6.88 -16.97
CA THR A 36 11.59 5.57 -16.34
C THR A 36 10.53 5.66 -15.25
N ILE A 37 10.54 6.70 -14.40
CA ILE A 37 9.51 6.90 -13.37
C ILE A 37 8.18 7.19 -14.05
N SER A 38 8.16 8.10 -15.02
CA SER A 38 6.94 8.46 -15.77
C SER A 38 6.34 7.25 -16.49
N SER A 39 7.18 6.42 -17.13
CA SER A 39 6.72 5.20 -17.80
C SER A 39 6.18 4.17 -16.81
N ARG A 40 6.82 3.99 -15.64
CA ARG A 40 6.31 3.10 -14.58
C ARG A 40 5.00 3.57 -13.99
N TYR A 41 4.80 4.88 -13.82
CA TYR A 41 3.53 5.44 -13.38
C TYR A 41 2.45 5.16 -14.42
N ARG A 42 2.73 5.46 -15.70
CA ARG A 42 1.80 5.21 -16.80
C ARG A 42 1.44 3.73 -16.90
N GLN A 43 2.42 2.84 -16.89
CA GLN A 43 2.20 1.40 -16.95
C GLN A 43 1.36 0.89 -15.78
N TRP A 44 1.61 1.38 -14.56
CA TRP A 44 0.78 1.02 -13.40
C TRP A 44 -0.67 1.46 -13.60
N MET A 45 -0.89 2.71 -14.05
CA MET A 45 -2.21 3.26 -14.32
C MET A 45 -2.95 2.51 -15.43
N GLU A 46 -2.24 2.12 -16.50
CA GLU A 46 -2.79 1.40 -17.66
C GLU A 46 -2.98 -0.10 -17.40
N SER A 47 -2.35 -0.66 -16.35
CA SER A 47 -2.43 -2.10 -16.03
C SER A 47 -3.73 -2.55 -15.36
N GLY A 48 -4.64 -1.62 -15.06
CA GLY A 48 -5.94 -1.91 -14.46
C GLY A 48 -7.10 -1.61 -15.40
N THR A 49 -8.32 -1.94 -14.98
CA THR A 49 -9.55 -1.59 -15.67
C THR A 49 -9.64 -0.07 -15.84
N GLN A 50 -9.84 0.39 -17.07
CA GLN A 50 -10.04 1.80 -17.38
C GLN A 50 -11.52 2.14 -17.37
N VAL A 51 -11.90 3.18 -16.64
CA VAL A 51 -13.27 3.70 -16.61
C VAL A 51 -13.25 5.12 -17.16
N VAL A 52 -14.04 5.34 -18.21
CA VAL A 52 -14.24 6.65 -18.85
C VAL A 52 -15.72 6.92 -18.88
N THR A 53 -16.10 8.13 -18.49
CA THR A 53 -17.49 8.60 -18.48
C THR A 53 -17.64 9.83 -19.37
N SER A 54 -18.87 10.20 -19.71
CA SER A 54 -19.16 11.47 -20.37
C SER A 54 -19.04 12.69 -19.45
N ASN A 55 -18.68 12.51 -18.18
CA ASN A 55 -18.50 13.56 -17.20
C ASN A 55 -17.00 13.79 -16.95
N GLU A 56 -16.46 14.87 -17.51
CA GLU A 56 -15.04 15.22 -17.40
C GLU A 56 -14.57 15.47 -15.97
N PHE A 57 -15.44 16.02 -15.10
CA PHE A 57 -15.10 16.20 -13.69
C PHE A 57 -14.93 14.86 -12.99
N PHE A 58 -15.83 13.90 -13.24
CA PHE A 58 -15.71 12.57 -12.65
C PHE A 58 -14.46 11.83 -13.16
N ASN A 59 -14.14 11.96 -14.45
CA ASN A 59 -12.90 11.42 -15.02
C ASN A 59 -11.66 12.03 -14.35
N ALA A 60 -11.66 13.34 -14.08
CA ALA A 60 -10.57 14.02 -13.39
C ALA A 60 -10.40 13.55 -11.94
N VAL A 61 -11.51 13.35 -11.22
CA VAL A 61 -11.50 12.79 -9.86
C VAL A 61 -10.92 11.39 -9.85
N LEU A 62 -11.41 10.48 -10.71
CA LEU A 62 -10.89 9.11 -10.80
C LEU A 62 -9.38 9.09 -11.11
N LYS A 63 -8.94 9.88 -12.08
CA LYS A 63 -7.53 10.00 -12.45
C LYS A 63 -6.68 10.46 -11.26
N ARG A 64 -7.16 11.44 -10.51
CA ARG A 64 -6.48 11.93 -9.30
C ARG A 64 -6.42 10.84 -8.23
N SER A 65 -7.52 10.16 -7.94
CA SER A 65 -7.60 9.07 -6.95
C SER A 65 -6.62 7.94 -7.26
N PHE A 66 -6.56 7.46 -8.50
CA PHE A 66 -5.58 6.42 -8.88
C PHE A 66 -4.14 6.91 -8.83
N THR A 67 -3.88 8.17 -9.18
CA THR A 67 -2.55 8.77 -9.04
C THR A 67 -2.13 8.81 -7.56
N ASP A 68 -3.04 9.14 -6.65
CA ASP A 68 -2.77 9.20 -5.22
C ASP A 68 -2.52 7.80 -4.63
N LEU A 69 -3.34 6.80 -5.01
CA LEU A 69 -3.08 5.40 -4.65
C LEU A 69 -1.72 4.90 -5.16
N ARG A 70 -1.33 5.29 -6.38
CA ARG A 70 -0.01 4.95 -6.89
C ARG A 70 1.11 5.58 -6.07
N MET A 71 0.93 6.80 -5.57
CA MET A 71 1.92 7.44 -4.71
C MET A 71 2.08 6.70 -3.38
N LEU A 72 0.98 6.16 -2.84
CA LEU A 72 0.98 5.39 -1.59
C LEU A 72 1.47 3.93 -1.75
N TRP A 73 1.71 3.46 -2.97
CA TRP A 73 2.18 2.09 -3.21
C TRP A 73 3.65 1.92 -2.85
N ASN A 74 3.90 1.18 -1.78
CA ASN A 74 5.22 0.77 -1.30
C ASN A 74 5.56 -0.64 -1.80
N ARG A 75 6.81 -0.86 -2.22
CA ARG A 75 7.31 -2.17 -2.65
C ARG A 75 7.84 -2.95 -1.45
N ASP A 76 7.52 -4.24 -1.37
CA ASP A 76 8.09 -5.17 -0.40
C ASP A 76 8.31 -6.54 -1.06
N GLY A 77 9.59 -6.89 -1.30
CA GLY A 77 9.98 -8.11 -2.02
C GLY A 77 9.30 -8.24 -3.40
N ASP A 78 8.64 -9.39 -3.62
CA ASP A 78 7.90 -9.70 -4.85
C ASP A 78 6.51 -9.04 -4.90
N GLY A 79 6.14 -8.26 -3.89
CA GLY A 79 4.84 -7.59 -3.76
C GLY A 79 4.95 -6.15 -3.29
N GLY A 80 3.91 -5.71 -2.59
CA GLY A 80 3.84 -4.38 -2.02
C GLY A 80 2.57 -4.17 -1.22
N TYR A 81 2.50 -3.04 -0.56
CA TYR A 81 1.36 -2.62 0.24
C TYR A 81 1.09 -1.14 0.01
N LEU A 82 -0.13 -0.71 0.36
CA LEU A 82 -0.49 0.69 0.37
C LEU A 82 -0.19 1.26 1.75
N ALA A 83 0.57 2.36 1.79
CA ALA A 83 0.59 3.20 2.96
C ALA A 83 -0.80 3.80 3.21
N ALA A 84 -1.15 3.98 4.49
CA ALA A 84 -2.44 4.60 4.84
C ALA A 84 -2.46 6.11 4.53
N GLY A 85 -1.31 6.80 4.59
CA GLY A 85 -1.23 8.20 4.15
C GLY A 85 0.07 8.89 4.55
N THR A 86 0.44 9.97 3.86
CA THR A 86 1.68 10.71 4.17
C THR A 86 1.39 11.99 4.99
N PRO A 87 2.33 12.45 5.83
CA PRO A 87 3.61 11.80 6.18
C PRO A 87 3.51 10.83 7.36
N TRP A 88 2.53 10.99 8.25
CA TRP A 88 2.51 10.30 9.56
C TRP A 88 1.96 8.87 9.55
N TYR A 89 1.32 8.46 8.46
CA TYR A 89 0.71 7.15 8.28
C TYR A 89 1.38 6.39 7.10
N ASP A 90 2.63 6.73 6.79
CA ASP A 90 3.37 6.20 5.63
C ASP A 90 3.91 4.81 5.93
N THR A 91 2.99 3.91 6.27
CA THR A 91 3.27 2.59 6.77
C THR A 91 2.07 1.66 6.55
N PHE A 92 2.25 0.37 6.80
CA PHE A 92 1.22 -0.64 6.54
C PHE A 92 0.20 -0.67 7.68
N PHE A 93 -1.07 -0.42 7.35
CA PHE A 93 -2.20 -0.53 8.27
C PHE A 93 -3.17 -1.62 7.82
N GLY A 94 -3.61 -2.46 8.76
CA GLY A 94 -4.47 -3.61 8.48
C GLY A 94 -5.80 -3.23 7.86
N ARG A 95 -6.60 -2.46 8.63
CA ARG A 95 -7.90 -1.92 8.21
C ARG A 95 -7.83 -1.18 6.89
N ASP A 96 -6.95 -0.20 6.80
CA ASP A 96 -6.84 0.72 5.66
C ASP A 96 -6.49 -0.05 4.39
N SER A 97 -5.56 -1.01 4.49
CA SER A 97 -5.19 -1.89 3.38
C SER A 97 -6.33 -2.80 2.95
N ALA A 98 -7.15 -3.29 3.89
CA ALA A 98 -8.30 -4.13 3.57
C ALA A 98 -9.41 -3.33 2.86
N ILE A 99 -9.72 -2.12 3.34
CA ILE A 99 -10.75 -1.26 2.75
C ILE A 99 -10.35 -0.83 1.34
N VAL A 100 -9.13 -0.32 1.15
CA VAL A 100 -8.69 0.12 -0.18
C VAL A 100 -8.58 -1.07 -1.13
N ALA A 101 -8.13 -2.23 -0.66
CA ALA A 101 -8.13 -3.45 -1.46
C ALA A 101 -9.53 -3.82 -1.98
N MET A 102 -10.56 -3.78 -1.12
CA MET A 102 -11.95 -4.03 -1.53
C MET A 102 -12.43 -2.99 -2.55
N GLN A 103 -12.16 -1.71 -2.31
CA GLN A 103 -12.53 -0.62 -3.25
C GLN A 103 -11.84 -0.75 -4.62
N MET A 104 -10.68 -1.39 -4.66
CA MET A 104 -9.89 -1.57 -5.88
C MET A 104 -10.20 -2.86 -6.64
N LEU A 105 -11.08 -3.75 -6.16
CA LEU A 105 -11.33 -5.05 -6.81
C LEU A 105 -11.78 -4.93 -8.28
N ALA A 106 -12.67 -3.98 -8.60
CA ALA A 106 -13.13 -3.75 -9.96
C ALA A 106 -12.07 -3.15 -10.91
N TYR A 107 -11.01 -2.56 -10.34
CA TYR A 107 -10.00 -1.80 -11.08
C TYR A 107 -8.66 -2.52 -11.17
N LYS A 108 -8.19 -3.02 -10.04
CA LYS A 108 -6.87 -3.62 -9.90
C LYS A 108 -6.85 -4.68 -8.79
N PRO A 109 -7.42 -5.88 -9.04
CA PRO A 109 -7.55 -6.93 -8.01
C PRO A 109 -6.20 -7.45 -7.50
N GLU A 110 -5.08 -7.19 -8.17
CA GLU A 110 -3.76 -7.55 -7.63
C GLU A 110 -3.42 -6.81 -6.33
N ILE A 111 -4.01 -5.62 -6.10
CA ILE A 111 -3.88 -4.91 -4.82
C ILE A 111 -4.50 -5.75 -3.70
N ALA A 112 -5.70 -6.29 -3.91
CA ALA A 112 -6.36 -7.17 -2.95
C ALA A 112 -5.56 -8.45 -2.70
N ARG A 113 -5.04 -9.07 -3.77
CA ARG A 113 -4.18 -10.25 -3.66
C ARG A 113 -2.93 -9.98 -2.83
N HIS A 114 -2.27 -8.83 -3.02
CA HIS A 114 -1.09 -8.46 -2.26
C HIS A 114 -1.43 -8.12 -0.81
N SER A 115 -2.51 -7.36 -0.56
CA SER A 115 -3.01 -7.06 0.78
C SER A 115 -3.31 -8.34 1.57
N LEU A 116 -4.05 -9.30 0.98
CA LEU A 116 -4.34 -10.58 1.63
C LEU A 116 -3.08 -11.33 2.06
N LYS A 117 -2.08 -11.42 1.17
CA LYS A 117 -0.80 -12.06 1.48
C LYS A 117 -0.02 -11.33 2.57
N MET A 118 0.00 -10.00 2.53
CA MET A 118 0.72 -9.19 3.51
C MET A 118 0.08 -9.23 4.89
N LEU A 119 -1.25 -9.16 4.96
CA LEU A 119 -2.01 -9.31 6.21
C LEU A 119 -1.81 -10.69 6.82
N ALA A 120 -1.86 -11.75 6.00
CA ALA A 120 -1.61 -13.12 6.44
C ALA A 120 -0.16 -13.34 6.93
N ARG A 121 0.83 -12.73 6.26
CA ARG A 121 2.25 -12.82 6.65
C ARG A 121 2.48 -12.32 8.07
N TRP A 122 1.77 -11.26 8.45
CA TRP A 122 1.91 -10.59 9.75
C TRP A 122 0.77 -10.90 10.72
N GLN A 123 -0.04 -11.93 10.46
CA GLN A 123 -1.06 -12.38 11.41
C GLN A 123 -0.43 -12.83 12.73
N GLY A 124 -1.06 -12.47 13.84
CA GLY A 124 -0.62 -12.79 15.20
C GLY A 124 -0.56 -14.30 15.44
N LYS A 125 0.46 -14.73 16.18
CA LYS A 125 0.78 -16.15 16.44
C LYS A 125 0.94 -16.48 17.91
N LYS A 126 1.13 -15.47 18.76
CA LYS A 126 1.34 -15.62 20.21
C LYS A 126 0.45 -14.63 20.96
N VAL A 127 0.35 -14.83 22.27
CA VAL A 127 -0.26 -13.84 23.17
C VAL A 127 0.84 -12.88 23.61
N ASN A 128 0.73 -11.61 23.24
CA ASN A 128 1.65 -10.55 23.66
C ASN A 128 0.89 -9.28 24.04
N PRO A 129 0.69 -9.01 25.36
CA PRO A 129 -0.02 -7.82 25.82
C PRO A 129 0.62 -6.50 25.41
N TRP A 130 1.95 -6.44 25.20
CA TRP A 130 2.62 -5.21 24.78
C TRP A 130 2.22 -4.79 23.36
N GLN A 131 1.94 -5.77 22.50
CA GLN A 131 1.61 -5.55 21.10
C GLN A 131 0.11 -5.75 20.83
N ASP A 132 -0.69 -6.03 21.86
CA ASP A 132 -2.08 -6.52 21.75
C ASP A 132 -2.23 -7.74 20.81
N GLU A 133 -1.17 -8.54 20.68
CA GLU A 133 -1.12 -9.69 19.79
C GLU A 133 -1.85 -10.87 20.41
N GLU A 134 -2.70 -11.49 19.59
CA GLU A 134 -3.38 -12.75 19.90
C GLU A 134 -3.31 -13.65 18.66
N PRO A 135 -3.26 -14.99 18.83
CA PRO A 135 -3.27 -15.92 17.71
C PRO A 135 -4.49 -15.69 16.80
N GLY A 136 -4.25 -15.50 15.51
CA GLY A 136 -5.31 -15.28 14.50
C GLY A 136 -5.66 -13.83 14.24
N LYS A 137 -5.27 -12.90 15.13
CA LYS A 137 -5.54 -11.48 14.97
C LYS A 137 -4.72 -10.85 13.85
N ILE A 138 -5.33 -9.93 13.10
CA ILE A 138 -4.65 -9.18 12.03
C ILE A 138 -4.16 -7.85 12.60
N LEU A 139 -2.94 -7.44 12.22
CA LEU A 139 -2.30 -6.22 12.74
C LEU A 139 -3.16 -4.97 12.54
N HIS A 140 -3.00 -4.02 13.44
CA HIS A 140 -3.41 -2.64 13.25
C HIS A 140 -2.41 -1.91 12.36
N GLU A 141 -1.12 -1.93 12.74
CA GLU A 141 -0.05 -1.23 12.02
C GLU A 141 1.32 -1.94 12.14
N TRP A 142 2.21 -1.68 11.17
CA TRP A 142 3.58 -2.20 11.14
C TRP A 142 4.61 -1.12 10.76
N ARG A 143 5.25 -0.50 11.76
CA ARG A 143 6.27 0.54 11.62
C ARG A 143 7.69 -0.02 11.61
N GLN A 144 8.59 0.76 11.01
CA GLN A 144 10.02 0.46 10.88
C GLN A 144 10.90 1.64 11.34
N ASP A 145 10.36 2.54 12.18
CA ASP A 145 11.13 3.64 12.77
C ASP A 145 12.07 3.15 13.89
N GLU A 146 13.04 3.98 14.24
CA GLU A 146 14.13 3.62 15.15
C GLU A 146 13.64 3.23 16.54
N MET A 147 12.66 3.97 17.09
CA MET A 147 12.10 3.70 18.42
C MET A 147 11.30 2.40 18.45
N THR A 148 10.62 2.08 17.36
CA THR A 148 9.95 0.78 17.24
C THR A 148 10.98 -0.35 17.06
N ALA A 149 12.08 -0.11 16.34
CA ALA A 149 13.16 -1.08 16.17
C ALA A 149 13.93 -1.37 17.48
N THR A 150 14.03 -0.40 18.40
CA THR A 150 14.61 -0.60 19.74
C THR A 150 13.61 -1.19 20.75
N GLY A 151 12.34 -1.35 20.37
CA GLY A 151 11.29 -1.88 21.23
C GLY A 151 10.72 -0.87 22.23
N GLU A 152 11.05 0.42 22.10
CA GLU A 152 10.49 1.50 22.91
C GLU A 152 9.00 1.75 22.58
N LEU A 153 8.60 1.43 21.35
CA LEU A 153 7.22 1.51 20.88
C LEU A 153 6.72 0.13 20.41
N PRO A 154 5.42 -0.18 20.55
CA PRO A 154 4.88 -1.51 20.24
C PRO A 154 4.62 -1.77 18.75
N PHE A 155 4.89 -0.81 17.86
CA PHE A 155 4.36 -0.76 16.50
C PHE A 155 4.99 -1.70 15.46
N SER A 156 5.78 -2.71 15.84
CA SER A 156 6.40 -3.66 14.88
C SER A 156 6.22 -5.14 15.25
N PRO A 157 5.11 -5.74 14.82
CA PRO A 157 3.81 -5.14 14.50
C PRO A 157 2.94 -4.92 15.76
N TYR A 158 1.97 -4.00 15.67
CA TYR A 158 0.96 -3.76 16.71
C TYR A 158 -0.43 -4.22 16.26
N TYR A 159 -1.20 -4.81 17.15
CA TYR A 159 -2.48 -5.50 16.88
C TYR A 159 -3.67 -4.87 17.61
N GLY A 160 -3.59 -3.60 18.01
CA GLY A 160 -4.64 -2.90 18.76
C GLY A 160 -5.98 -2.65 18.05
N SER A 161 -6.23 -3.28 16.89
CA SER A 161 -7.49 -3.16 16.14
C SER A 161 -8.40 -4.37 16.35
N VAL A 162 -9.69 -4.10 16.51
CA VAL A 162 -10.74 -5.15 16.56
C VAL A 162 -11.34 -5.46 15.18
N ASP A 163 -11.24 -4.53 14.24
CA ASP A 163 -11.90 -4.58 12.93
C ASP A 163 -11.01 -5.16 11.81
N SER A 164 -9.69 -5.10 11.93
CA SER A 164 -8.77 -5.63 10.90
C SER A 164 -8.97 -7.12 10.63
N THR A 165 -9.24 -7.93 11.66
CA THR A 165 -9.44 -9.38 11.51
C THR A 165 -10.72 -9.74 10.74
N PRO A 166 -11.92 -9.21 11.09
CA PRO A 166 -13.11 -9.44 10.26
C PRO A 166 -12.99 -8.81 8.86
N LEU A 167 -12.32 -7.66 8.71
CA LEU A 167 -12.07 -7.06 7.40
C LEU A 167 -11.17 -7.93 6.51
N PHE A 168 -10.19 -8.64 7.08
CA PHE A 168 -9.37 -9.60 6.34
C PHE A 168 -10.21 -10.76 5.77
N LEU A 169 -11.16 -11.28 6.56
CA LEU A 169 -12.09 -12.33 6.09
C LEU A 169 -13.04 -11.80 5.00
N LEU A 170 -13.59 -10.59 5.20
CA LEU A 170 -14.44 -9.95 4.20
C LEU A 170 -13.69 -9.74 2.88
N LEU A 171 -12.47 -9.21 2.94
CA LEU A 171 -11.61 -9.04 1.77
C LEU A 171 -11.36 -10.37 1.05
N ALA A 172 -11.15 -11.48 1.77
CA ALA A 172 -10.95 -12.79 1.15
C ALA A 172 -12.20 -13.25 0.39
N GLY A 173 -13.39 -13.06 0.97
CA GLY A 173 -14.66 -13.36 0.32
C GLY A 173 -14.90 -12.50 -0.94
N GLU A 174 -14.76 -11.18 -0.80
CA GLU A 174 -14.90 -10.23 -1.91
C GLU A 174 -13.88 -10.50 -3.03
N TYR A 175 -12.62 -10.79 -2.67
CA TYR A 175 -11.59 -11.14 -3.64
C TYR A 175 -11.99 -12.36 -4.49
N TYR A 176 -12.49 -13.42 -3.85
CA TYR A 176 -12.95 -14.60 -4.57
C TYR A 176 -14.17 -14.31 -5.44
N ALA A 177 -15.13 -13.55 -4.93
CA ALA A 177 -16.32 -13.17 -5.69
C ALA A 177 -15.97 -12.43 -6.99
N TRP A 178 -14.93 -11.59 -6.97
CA TRP A 178 -14.48 -10.84 -8.15
C TRP A 178 -13.55 -11.60 -9.09
N THR A 179 -12.72 -12.51 -8.56
CA THR A 179 -11.60 -13.09 -9.33
C THR A 179 -11.70 -14.59 -9.59
N ALA A 180 -12.51 -15.30 -8.80
CA ALA A 180 -12.54 -16.76 -8.72
C ALA A 180 -11.15 -17.41 -8.47
N ASP A 181 -10.17 -16.66 -7.94
CA ASP A 181 -8.81 -17.14 -7.66
C ASP A 181 -8.79 -17.95 -6.36
N LEU A 182 -9.21 -19.21 -6.48
CA LEU A 182 -9.22 -20.17 -5.38
C LEU A 182 -7.81 -20.56 -4.92
N GLU A 183 -6.82 -20.52 -5.81
CA GLU A 183 -5.44 -20.94 -5.51
C GLU A 183 -4.84 -20.08 -4.41
N VAL A 184 -5.05 -18.76 -4.48
CA VAL A 184 -4.60 -17.84 -3.43
C VAL A 184 -5.29 -18.14 -2.11
N LEU A 185 -6.61 -18.35 -2.12
CA LEU A 185 -7.35 -18.61 -0.88
C LEU A 185 -6.99 -19.94 -0.23
N GLN A 186 -6.75 -20.99 -1.02
CA GLN A 186 -6.29 -22.28 -0.50
C GLN A 186 -4.95 -22.13 0.23
N LYS A 187 -4.02 -21.34 -0.30
CA LYS A 187 -2.74 -21.05 0.36
C LYS A 187 -2.92 -20.26 1.66
N LEU A 188 -3.98 -19.46 1.76
CA LEU A 188 -4.31 -18.65 2.94
C LEU A 188 -5.27 -19.34 3.91
N GLU A 189 -5.72 -20.57 3.63
CA GLU A 189 -6.69 -21.29 4.46
C GLU A 189 -6.29 -21.33 5.96
N PRO A 190 -5.03 -21.64 6.34
CA PRO A 190 -4.64 -21.64 7.75
C PRO A 190 -4.84 -20.28 8.42
N ASN A 191 -4.54 -19.19 7.71
CA ASN A 191 -4.71 -17.83 8.20
C ASN A 191 -6.19 -17.46 8.34
N LEU A 192 -7.01 -17.83 7.36
CA LEU A 192 -8.46 -17.58 7.38
C LEU A 192 -9.12 -18.32 8.54
N ARG A 193 -8.74 -19.59 8.78
CA ARG A 193 -9.23 -20.37 9.94
C ARG A 193 -8.81 -19.74 11.26
N ALA A 194 -7.55 -19.31 11.38
CA ALA A 194 -7.07 -18.65 12.59
C ALA A 194 -7.82 -17.34 12.88
N ALA A 195 -8.13 -16.55 11.83
CA ALA A 195 -8.92 -15.33 11.97
C ALA A 195 -10.37 -15.62 12.41
N LEU A 196 -11.01 -16.67 11.86
CA LEU A 196 -12.33 -17.11 12.29
C LEU A 196 -12.32 -17.56 13.76
N HIS A 197 -11.36 -18.40 14.14
CA HIS A 197 -11.22 -18.86 15.52
C HIS A 197 -11.01 -17.71 16.51
N TRP A 198 -10.24 -16.69 16.12
CA TRP A 198 -10.06 -15.48 16.93
C TRP A 198 -11.39 -14.78 17.19
N ILE A 199 -12.21 -14.58 16.15
CA ILE A 199 -13.54 -13.95 16.27
C ILE A 199 -14.45 -14.78 17.18
N ASP A 200 -14.49 -16.10 17.00
CA ASP A 200 -15.33 -16.98 17.80
C ASP A 200 -14.94 -16.98 19.29
N SER A 201 -13.65 -16.79 19.60
CA SER A 201 -13.14 -16.75 20.97
C SER A 201 -13.41 -15.44 21.73
N LEU A 202 -13.95 -14.42 21.05
CA LEU A 202 -14.37 -13.14 21.66
C LEU A 202 -15.81 -13.21 22.21
N ALA A 203 -16.57 -14.27 21.89
CA ALA A 203 -17.92 -14.52 22.38
C ALA A 203 -17.91 -15.22 23.74
#